data_AF-A0A938EAT9-F1
#
_entry.id   AF-A0A938EAT9-F1
#
_cell.length_a   1.000
_cell.length_b   1.000
_cell.length_c   1.000
_cell.angle_alpha   90.00
_cell.angle_beta   90.00
_cell.angle_gamma   90.00
#
_symmetry.space_group_name_H-M   'P 1'
#
loop_
_entity.id
_entity.type
_entity.pdbx_description
1 polymer ?
#
loop_
_entity_poly.entity_id
_entity_poly.type
_entity_poly.pdbx_seq_one_letter_code
_entity_poly.pdbx_strand_id
1 'polypeptide(L)' 'MARKTVLVCDKCGTQVDDGKGAVLRVTFTDARRGAKQADLCGGCAGGMPGNAVARRGRKPKSAV' A
#
# COMPACT_ATOMS: atom_id res chain seq x y z
N MET A 1 25.53 -18.37 6.78
CA MET A 1 24.09 -18.21 6.46
C MET A 1 23.75 -16.72 6.55
N ALA A 2 23.57 -16.03 5.42
CA ALA A 2 23.13 -14.63 5.45
C ALA A 2 21.62 -14.58 5.71
N ARG A 3 21.17 -13.75 6.66
CA ARG A 3 19.74 -13.56 6.95
C ARG A 3 19.17 -12.55 5.95
N LYS A 4 18.14 -12.94 5.19
CA LYS A 4 17.39 -12.04 4.31
C LYS A 4 16.13 -11.56 5.04
N THR A 5 15.93 -10.26 5.10
CA THR A 5 14.64 -9.69 5.52
C THR A 5 13.64 -9.78 4.38
N VAL A 6 12.41 -10.18 4.69
CA VAL A 6 11.34 -10.33 3.70
C VAL A 6 10.14 -9.52 4.14
N LEU A 7 9.54 -8.79 3.20
CA LEU A 7 8.28 -8.10 3.42
C LEU A 7 7.14 -9.12 3.28
N VAL A 8 6.23 -9.13 4.25
CA VAL A 8 5.08 -10.04 4.28
C VAL A 8 3.81 -9.21 4.30
N CYS A 9 2.81 -9.61 3.52
CA CYS A 9 1.53 -8.94 3.46
C CYS A 9 0.73 -9.20 4.74
N ASP A 10 0.33 -8.14 5.44
CA ASP A 10 -0.47 -8.22 6.68
C ASP A 10 -1.87 -8.81 6.46
N LYS A 11 -2.37 -8.82 5.22
CA LYS A 11 -3.72 -9.32 4.89
C LYS A 11 -3.74 -10.82 4.58
N CYS A 12 -2.76 -11.32 3.83
CA CYS A 12 -2.77 -12.72 3.35
C CYS A 12 -1.55 -13.54 3.78
N GLY A 13 -0.59 -12.94 4.50
CA GLY A 13 0.60 -13.63 5.01
C GLY A 13 1.60 -14.06 3.95
N THR A 14 1.39 -13.70 2.67
CA THR A 14 2.30 -14.04 1.58
C THR A 14 3.46 -13.06 1.53
N GLN A 15 4.63 -13.56 1.14
CA GLN A 15 5.77 -12.71 0.83
C GLN A 15 5.43 -11.73 -0.31
N VAL A 16 5.88 -10.49 -0.17
CA VAL A 16 5.72 -9.44 -1.16
C VAL A 16 6.99 -9.39 -2.02
N ASP A 17 6.81 -9.49 -3.34
CA ASP A 17 7.90 -9.31 -4.29
C ASP A 17 8.42 -7.86 -4.27
N ASP A 18 9.71 -7.69 -4.54
CA ASP A 18 10.33 -6.37 -4.61
C ASP A 18 9.62 -5.47 -5.63
N GLY A 19 9.23 -4.28 -5.18
CA GLY A 19 8.53 -3.29 -6.00
C GLY A 19 7.06 -3.58 -6.27
N LYS A 20 6.49 -4.69 -5.79
CA LYS A 20 5.07 -5.05 -5.93
C LYS A 20 4.25 -4.91 -4.64
N GLY A 21 4.82 -4.25 -3.63
CA GLY A 21 4.16 -3.93 -2.38
C GLY A 21 3.39 -2.62 -2.41
N ALA A 22 2.52 -2.43 -1.43
CA ALA A 22 1.88 -1.16 -1.14
C ALA A 22 1.76 -0.97 0.37
N VAL A 23 1.76 0.29 0.80
CA VAL A 23 1.53 0.68 2.19
C VAL A 23 0.13 1.30 2.27
N LEU A 24 -0.72 0.75 3.14
CA LEU A 24 -2.00 1.33 3.49
C LEU A 24 -1.86 2.11 4.80
N ARG A 25 -2.40 3.34 4.85
CA ARG A 25 -2.56 4.10 6.08
C ARG A 25 -4.00 4.55 6.25
N VAL A 26 -4.61 4.16 7.37
CA VAL A 26 -5.96 4.56 7.78
C VAL A 26 -5.84 5.55 8.92
N THR A 27 -6.27 6.78 8.70
CA THR A 27 -6.35 7.81 9.75
C THR A 27 -7.77 7.84 10.29
N PHE A 28 -7.93 7.64 11.60
CA PHE A 28 -9.24 7.72 12.23
C PHE A 28 -9.65 9.18 12.45
N THR A 29 -10.94 9.46 12.33
CA THR A 29 -11.50 10.79 12.65
C THR A 29 -11.45 11.08 14.15
N ASP A 30 -11.57 10.05 14.99
CA ASP A 30 -11.30 10.15 16.42
C ASP A 30 -9.79 10.27 16.66
N ALA A 31 -9.34 11.46 17.05
CA ALA A 31 -7.94 11.78 17.28
C ALA A 31 -7.26 10.89 18.32
N ARG A 32 -8.01 10.31 19.27
CA ARG A 32 -7.47 9.41 20.30
C ARG A 32 -7.01 8.07 19.73
N ARG A 33 -7.56 7.67 18.57
CA ARG A 33 -7.24 6.39 17.90
C ARG A 33 -6.04 6.51 16.97
N GLY A 34 -5.65 7.73 16.57
CA GLY A 34 -4.51 7.97 15.70
C GLY A 34 -4.67 7.38 14.28
N ALA A 35 -3.65 6.65 13.82
CA ALA A 35 -3.64 6.02 12.51
C ALA A 35 -3.16 4.57 12.59
N LYS A 36 -3.67 3.72 11.70
CA LYS A 36 -3.19 2.35 11.49
C LYS A 36 -2.46 2.25 10.16
N GLN A 37 -1.33 1.55 10.15
CA GLN A 37 -0.57 1.22 8.95
C GLN A 37 -0.60 -0.28 8.69
N ALA A 38 -0.54 -0.69 7.43
CA ALA A 38 -0.39 -2.08 7.02
C ALA A 38 0.41 -2.20 5.71
N ASP A 39 1.19 -3.25 5.60
CA ASP A 39 1.92 -3.62 4.39
C ASP A 39 1.12 -4.67 3.59
N LEU A 40 0.94 -4.42 2.31
CA LEU A 40 0.10 -5.23 1.43
C LEU A 40 0.86 -5.65 0.18
N CYS A 41 0.58 -6.86 -0.32
CA CYS A 41 0.95 -7.21 -1.69
C CYS A 41 0.05 -6.47 -2.68
N GLY A 42 0.51 -6.30 -3.93
CA GLY A 42 -0.22 -5.54 -4.95
C GLY A 42 -1.66 -6.02 -5.19
N GLY A 43 -1.92 -7.32 -5.13
CA GLY A 43 -3.27 -7.88 -5.25
C GLY A 43 -4.19 -7.49 -4.09
N CYS A 44 -3.68 -7.57 -2.85
CA CYS A 44 -4.45 -7.15 -1.67
C CYS A 44 -4.69 -5.63 -1.66
N ALA A 45 -3.69 -4.86 -2.07
CA ALA A 45 -3.76 -3.41 -2.16
C ALA A 45 -4.80 -2.94 -3.19
N GLY A 46 -4.87 -3.60 -4.36
CA GLY A 46 -5.84 -3.28 -5.39
C GLY A 46 -7.30 -3.50 -4.99
N GLY A 47 -7.56 -4.37 -4.00
CA GLY A 47 -8.88 -4.61 -3.43
C GLY A 47 -9.22 -3.73 -2.23
N MET A 48 -8.39 -2.76 -1.87
CA MET A 48 -8.68 -1.83 -0.76
C MET A 48 -9.72 -0.79 -1.18
N PRO A 49 -10.61 -0.39 -0.26
CA PRO A 49 -11.61 0.63 -0.56
C PRO A 49 -10.97 1.99 -0.82
N GLY A 50 -11.55 2.75 -1.74
CA GLY A 50 -11.10 4.09 -2.10
C GLY A 50 -11.04 4.30 -3.60
N ASN A 51 -10.70 5.52 -4.01
CA ASN A 51 -10.51 5.87 -5.41
C ASN A 51 -9.03 5.95 -5.74
N ALA A 52 -8.65 5.52 -6.94
CA ALA A 52 -7.30 5.71 -7.45
C ALA A 52 -6.99 7.22 -7.52
N VAL A 53 -6.07 7.67 -6.68
CA VAL A 53 -5.60 9.05 -6.69
C VAL A 53 -4.55 9.20 -7.78
N ALA A 54 -4.73 10.15 -8.69
CA ALA A 54 -3.72 10.47 -9.68
C ALA A 54 -2.40 10.81 -8.99
N ARG A 55 -1.29 10.25 -9.46
CA ARG A 55 0.04 10.63 -8.99
C ARG A 55 0.20 12.14 -9.25
N ARG A 56 0.32 12.95 -8.19
CA ARG A 56 0.64 14.37 -8.34
C ARG A 56 1.88 14.48 -9.25
N GLY A 57 1.72 15.07 -10.43
CA GLY A 57 2.77 15.24 -11.44
C GLY A 57 2.69 14.35 -12.69
N ARG A 58 1.82 13.33 -12.77
CA ARG A 58 1.61 12.61 -14.05
C ARG A 58 0.67 13.43 -14.93
N LYS A 59 1.20 14.12 -15.95
CA LYS A 59 0.38 14.79 -16.96
C LYS A 59 -0.60 13.77 -17.58
N PRO A 60 -1.89 14.11 -17.71
CA PRO A 60 -2.85 13.23 -18.36
C PRO A 60 -2.41 12.95 -19.80
N LYS A 61 -2.71 11.75 -20.30
CA LYS A 61 -2.28 11.29 -21.63
C LYS A 61 -2.84 12.17 -22.76
N SER A 62 -3.94 12.87 -22.49
CA SER A 62 -4.61 13.82 -23.39
C SER A 62 -4.00 15.23 -23.38
N ALA A 63 -2.98 15.48 -22.55
CA ALA A 63 -2.27 16.76 -22.47
C ALA A 63 -0.89 16.72 -23.16
N VAL A 64 -0.74 15.80 -24.13
CA VAL A 64 0.36 15.74 -25.11
C VAL A 64 -0.23 16.01 -26.48
#